data_AF-A0A7N5JPD9-F1
#
_entry.id   AF-A0A7N5JPD9-F1
#
_cell.length_a   1.000
_cell.length_b   1.000
_cell.length_c   1.000
_cell.angle_alpha   90.00
_cell.angle_beta   90.00
_cell.angle_gamma   90.00
#
_symmetry.space_group_name_H-M   'P 1'
#
loop_
_entity.id
_entity.type
_entity.pdbx_description
1 polymer ?
#
loop_
_entity_poly.entity_id
_entity_poly.type
_entity_poly.pdbx_seq_one_letter_code
_entity_poly.pdbx_strand_id
1 'polypeptide(L)'
;MEQEREDRVYQAKLAEQAERYDEMVESMKKVAGMDVELTVEERNLLSVAYKNVIGARRASWRIISSIEQKEENKGGHEKVPKMKEYRHTV
;
A
#
# COMPACT_ATOMS: atom_id res chain seq x y z
N MET A 1 -3.54 5.78 27.08
CA MET A 1 -3.44 4.60 26.19
C MET A 1 -4.73 4.39 25.42
N GLU A 2 -5.89 4.35 26.09
CA GLU A 2 -7.19 4.19 25.42
C GLU A 2 -7.57 5.37 24.51
N GLN A 3 -7.45 6.61 24.99
CA GLN A 3 -7.69 7.81 24.16
C GLN A 3 -6.81 7.86 22.90
N GLU A 4 -5.51 7.55 23.05
CA GLU A 4 -4.60 7.53 21.90
C GLU A 4 -4.99 6.45 20.89
N ARG A 5 -5.44 5.28 21.34
CA ARG A 5 -5.94 4.22 20.47
C ARG A 5 -7.17 4.67 19.68
N GLU A 6 -8.14 5.27 20.36
CA GLU A 6 -9.35 5.80 19.74
C GLU A 6 -9.03 6.90 18.70
N ASP A 7 -8.13 7.82 19.04
CA ASP A 7 -7.69 8.88 18.13
C ASP A 7 -7.05 8.30 16.86
N ARG A 8 -6.23 7.24 16.99
CA ARG A 8 -5.60 6.56 15.84
C ARG A 8 -6.63 5.83 14.98
N VAL A 9 -7.60 5.17 15.58
CA VAL A 9 -8.70 4.50 14.85
C VAL A 9 -9.55 5.55 14.13
N TYR A 10 -9.83 6.68 14.76
CA TYR A 10 -10.54 7.79 14.13
C TYR A 10 -9.76 8.38 12.94
N GLN A 11 -8.45 8.60 13.09
CA GLN A 11 -7.57 9.00 11.99
C GLN A 11 -7.58 7.99 10.83
N ALA A 12 -7.54 6.70 11.12
CA ALA A 12 -7.61 5.66 10.09
C ALA A 12 -8.93 5.69 9.32
N LYS A 13 -10.07 5.92 10.00
CA LYS A 13 -11.38 6.10 9.36
C LYS A 13 -11.41 7.33 8.46
N LEU A 14 -10.86 8.46 8.90
CA LEU A 14 -10.75 9.66 8.06
C LEU A 14 -9.87 9.41 6.83
N ALA A 15 -8.74 8.73 7.00
CA ALA A 15 -7.84 8.37 5.90
C ALA A 15 -8.51 7.42 4.89
N GLU A 16 -9.33 6.47 5.36
CA GLU A 16 -10.14 5.59 4.50
C GLU A 16 -11.11 6.39 3.63
N GLN A 17 -11.86 7.33 4.21
CA GLN A 17 -12.81 8.17 3.48
C GLN A 17 -12.13 9.10 2.46
N ALA A 18 -10.87 9.46 2.72
CA ALA A 18 -10.05 10.27 1.82
C ALA A 18 -9.22 9.45 0.81
N GLU A 19 -9.36 8.11 0.82
CA GLU A 19 -8.54 7.19 0.02
C GLU A 19 -7.01 7.33 0.25
N ARG A 20 -6.60 7.87 1.40
CA ARG A 20 -5.19 8.05 1.80
C ARG A 20 -4.68 6.81 2.54
N TYR A 21 -4.62 5.68 1.83
CA TYR A 21 -4.35 4.38 2.45
C TYR A 21 -2.96 4.23 3.07
N ASP A 22 -1.95 4.98 2.62
CA ASP A 22 -0.62 4.98 3.25
C ASP A 22 -0.69 5.52 4.70
N GLU A 23 -1.44 6.61 4.93
CA GLU A 23 -1.68 7.16 6.27
C GLU A 23 -2.59 6.28 7.12
N MET A 24 -3.54 5.58 6.48
CA MET A 24 -4.34 4.57 7.14
C MET A 24 -3.45 3.44 7.67
N VAL A 25 -2.46 2.99 6.88
CA VAL A 25 -1.47 1.98 7.32
C VAL A 25 -0.63 2.50 8.48
N GLU A 26 -0.15 3.74 8.43
CA GLU A 26 0.62 4.33 9.53
C GLU A 26 -0.17 4.39 10.85
N SER A 27 -1.43 4.78 10.78
CA SER A 27 -2.32 4.87 11.94
C SER A 27 -2.61 3.48 12.52
N MET A 28 -2.97 2.52 11.67
CA MET A 28 -3.30 1.16 12.11
C MET A 28 -2.07 0.35 12.55
N LYS A 29 -0.87 0.64 12.03
CA LYS A 29 0.40 0.08 12.55
C LYS A 29 0.63 0.48 14.01
N LYS A 30 0.33 1.74 14.36
CA LYS A 30 0.48 2.22 15.74
C LYS A 30 -0.50 1.53 16.67
N VAL A 31 -1.75 1.34 16.25
CA VAL A 31 -2.77 0.58 17.00
C VAL A 31 -2.32 -0.87 17.22
N ALA A 32 -1.83 -1.54 16.17
CA ALA A 32 -1.32 -2.90 16.27
C ALA A 32 -0.05 -3.03 17.13
N GLY A 33 0.75 -1.96 17.24
CA GLY A 33 1.96 -1.90 18.07
C GLY A 33 1.72 -1.66 19.56
N MET A 34 0.47 -1.44 19.99
CA MET A 34 0.14 -1.20 21.41
C MET A 34 0.10 -2.49 22.26
N ASP A 35 0.39 -3.65 21.69
CA ASP A 35 0.44 -4.96 22.36
C ASP A 35 -0.86 -5.36 23.09
N VAL A 36 -1.99 -4.90 22.54
CA VAL A 36 -3.35 -5.27 22.98
C VAL A 36 -4.08 -5.94 21.83
N GLU A 37 -4.95 -6.90 22.15
CA GLU A 37 -5.77 -7.57 21.14
C GLU A 37 -6.62 -6.56 20.35
N LEU A 38 -6.57 -6.71 19.02
CA LEU A 38 -7.33 -5.88 18.09
C LEU A 38 -8.79 -6.33 18.05
N THR A 39 -9.70 -5.36 18.09
CA THR A 39 -11.12 -5.61 17.86
C THR A 39 -11.37 -6.07 16.42
N VAL A 40 -12.57 -6.59 16.16
CA VAL A 40 -12.98 -6.96 14.79
C VAL A 40 -12.89 -5.77 13.84
N GLU A 41 -13.32 -4.58 14.30
CA GLU A 41 -13.27 -3.36 13.50
C GLU A 41 -11.83 -2.95 13.17
N GLU A 42 -10.93 -2.97 14.15
CA GLU A 42 -9.53 -2.60 13.93
C GLU A 42 -8.80 -3.58 13.02
N ARG A 43 -9.08 -4.89 13.14
CA ARG A 43 -8.54 -5.89 12.19
C ARG A 43 -9.02 -5.65 10.77
N ASN A 44 -10.28 -5.25 10.60
CA ASN A 44 -10.82 -4.90 9.29
C ASN A 44 -10.14 -3.65 8.73
N LEU A 45 -10.00 -2.58 9.52
CA LEU A 45 -9.30 -1.37 9.12
C LEU A 45 -7.84 -1.64 8.73
N LEU A 46 -7.12 -2.43 9.53
CA LEU A 46 -5.75 -2.85 9.22
C LEU A 46 -5.69 -3.62 7.88
N SER A 47 -6.64 -4.54 7.66
CA SER A 47 -6.71 -5.34 6.43
C SER A 47 -7.01 -4.47 5.21
N VAL A 48 -7.97 -3.55 5.31
CA VAL A 48 -8.35 -2.61 4.24
C VAL A 48 -7.17 -1.70 3.89
N ALA A 49 -6.48 -1.15 4.88
CA ALA A 49 -5.34 -0.26 4.69
C ALA A 49 -4.25 -0.94 3.85
N TYR A 50 -3.76 -2.11 4.29
CA TYR A 50 -2.70 -2.82 3.57
C TYR A 50 -3.14 -3.36 2.22
N LYS A 51 -4.37 -3.88 2.10
CA LYS A 51 -4.92 -4.40 0.84
C LYS A 51 -4.88 -3.34 -0.26
N ASN A 52 -5.25 -2.11 0.06
CA ASN A 52 -5.28 -1.02 -0.91
C ASN A 52 -3.86 -0.57 -1.30
N VAL A 53 -2.96 -0.36 -0.33
CA VAL A 53 -1.56 0.02 -0.61
C VAL A 53 -0.86 -1.04 -1.48
N ILE A 54 -0.94 -2.32 -1.11
CA ILE A 54 -0.29 -3.38 -1.89
C ILE A 54 -1.01 -3.62 -3.22
N GLY A 55 -2.33 -3.39 -3.27
CA GLY A 55 -3.14 -3.49 -4.49
C GLY A 55 -2.67 -2.52 -5.56
N ALA A 56 -2.44 -1.25 -5.19
CA ALA A 56 -1.91 -0.23 -6.08
C ALA A 56 -0.50 -0.60 -6.58
N ARG A 57 0.42 -1.02 -5.68
CA ARG A 57 1.77 -1.46 -6.07
C ARG A 57 1.76 -2.64 -7.03
N ARG A 58 0.94 -3.68 -6.75
CA ARG A 58 0.80 -4.85 -7.64
C ARG A 58 0.20 -4.49 -8.99
N ALA A 59 -0.71 -3.52 -9.06
CA ALA A 59 -1.24 -3.03 -10.33
C ALA A 59 -0.15 -2.32 -11.14
N SER A 60 0.58 -1.39 -10.52
CA SER A 60 1.73 -0.70 -11.11
C SER A 60 2.79 -1.68 -11.62
N TRP A 61 3.16 -2.67 -10.81
CA TRP A 61 4.14 -3.69 -11.18
C TRP A 61 3.70 -4.48 -12.42
N ARG A 62 2.44 -4.93 -12.49
CA ARG A 62 1.91 -5.65 -13.66
C ARG A 62 1.94 -4.79 -14.92
N ILE A 63 1.60 -3.50 -14.81
CA ILE A 63 1.61 -2.56 -15.94
C ILE A 63 3.05 -2.39 -16.45
N ILE A 64 4.01 -2.12 -15.56
CA ILE A 64 5.41 -1.92 -15.92
C ILE A 64 5.98 -3.19 -16.55
N SER A 65 5.74 -4.36 -15.97
CA SER A 65 6.15 -5.65 -16.54
C SER A 65 5.58 -5.86 -17.94
N SER A 66 4.32 -5.48 -18.19
CA SER A 66 3.72 -5.58 -19.53
C SER A 66 4.35 -4.61 -20.54
N ILE A 67 4.71 -3.39 -20.11
CA ILE A 67 5.38 -2.41 -20.96
C ILE A 67 6.80 -2.86 -21.29
N GLU A 68 7.55 -3.33 -20.29
CA GLU A 68 8.90 -3.87 -20.45
C GLU A 68 8.92 -5.02 -21.48
N GLN A 69 8.02 -6.00 -21.33
CA GLN A 69 7.93 -7.14 -22.25
C GLN A 69 7.59 -6.70 -23.68
N LYS A 70 6.71 -5.70 -23.84
CA LYS A 70 6.38 -5.13 -25.17
C LYS A 70 7.57 -4.42 -25.81
N GLU A 71 8.40 -3.75 -25.02
CA GLU A 71 9.58 -3.04 -25.52
C GLU A 71 10.73 -3.99 -25.85
N GLU A 72 10.91 -5.07 -25.07
CA GLU A 72 11.83 -6.16 -25.38
C GLU A 72 11.52 -6.79 -26.75
N ASN A 73 10.24 -7.06 -27.03
CA ASN A 73 9.81 -7.62 -28.32
C ASN A 73 10.04 -6.69 -29.52
N LYS A 74 10.22 -5.39 -29.30
CA LYS A 74 10.52 -4.40 -30.35
C LYS A 74 12.02 -4.19 -30.59
N GLY A 75 12.89 -4.84 -29.82
CA GLY A 75 14.33 -4.62 -29.88
C GLY A 75 14.78 -3.32 -29.22
N GLY A 76 14.05 -2.81 -28.22
CA GLY A 76 14.35 -1.56 -27.51
C GLY A 76 15.55 -1.65 -26.57
N HIS A 77 16.76 -1.83 -27.10
CA HIS A 77 17.99 -2.09 -26.32
C HIS A 77 18.34 -1.03 -25.27
N GLU A 78 17.99 0.25 -25.49
CA GLU A 78 18.33 1.34 -24.56
C GLU A 78 17.25 1.64 -23.51
N LYS A 79 15.98 1.33 -23.80
CA LYS A 79 14.83 1.68 -22.93
C LYS A 79 14.50 0.57 -21.94
N VAL A 80 14.69 -0.69 -22.33
CA VAL A 80 14.44 -1.87 -21.48
C VAL A 80 15.23 -1.82 -20.16
N PRO A 81 16.53 -1.45 -20.10
CA PRO A 81 17.25 -1.36 -18.83
C PRO A 81 16.62 -0.36 -17.85
N LYS A 82 16.17 0.81 -18.34
CA LYS A 82 15.50 1.83 -17.52
C LYS A 82 14.15 1.35 -16.99
N MET A 83 13.40 0.62 -17.82
CA MET A 83 12.12 0.01 -17.39
C MET A 83 12.34 -1.07 -16.34
N LYS A 84 13.37 -1.90 -16.51
CA LYS A 84 13.78 -2.90 -15.51
C LYS A 84 14.13 -2.24 -14.20
N GLU A 85 14.97 -1.21 -14.20
CA GLU A 85 15.35 -0.47 -13.00
C GLU A 85 14.10 0.08 -12.29
N TYR A 86 13.21 0.75 -13.03
CA TYR A 86 11.97 1.28 -12.46
C TYR A 86 11.08 0.19 -11.86
N ARG A 87 10.94 -0.97 -12.52
CA ARG A 87 10.17 -2.11 -12.00
C ARG A 87 10.70 -2.60 -10.64
N HIS A 88 12.02 -2.58 -10.42
CA HIS A 88 12.61 -3.02 -9.14
C HIS A 88 12.35 -2.04 -7.98
N THR A 89 11.88 -0.82 -8.27
CA THR A 89 11.53 0.17 -7.23
C THR A 89 10.09 0.03 -6.71
N VAL A 90 9.25 -0.76 -7.39
CA VAL A 90 7.82 -0.94 -7.07
C VAL A 90 7.62 -2.08 -6.08
#